data_AF-A0A524F6N5-F1
#
_entry.id   AF-A0A524F6N5-F1
#
_cell.length_a   1.000
_cell.length_b   1.000
_cell.length_c   1.000
_cell.angle_alpha   90.00
_cell.angle_beta   90.00
_cell.angle_gamma   90.00
#
_symmetry.space_group_name_H-M   'P 1'
#
loop_
_entity.id
_entity.type
_entity.pdbx_description
1 polymer ?
#
loop_
_entity_poly.entity_id
_entity_poly.type
_entity_poly.pdbx_seq_one_letter_code
_entity_poly.pdbx_strand_id
1 'polypeptide(L)'
;MSLEWEKIESKPDKPYKVEGQFLLDQRAKIAELEANLHETRTDLEDVKKQFNTASMKIQELDADLQEAASVRNQLEITLQEKDALEKEYAQMKASVENFMGKVQSAEGEKQTLTSDLEAAQEQIKYLNEKANEIRDLTQKNAEFLKKIDDLNAELTAKNSTLDNLKARLDQIEPQLAESKAKVNELQARVSEKSLSMEELEGKLKNYEAPVPELGDIGEERVTCPMCGAVDVKQVEDKTKVLSYVGHIPIYSKKNQCRKCGYEF
;
A
#
# COMPACT_ATOMS: atom_id res chain seq x y z
N MET A 1 -113.62 88.88 -72.00
CA MET A 1 -114.78 88.13 -72.52
C MET A 1 -114.55 86.65 -72.27
N SER A 2 -115.53 85.94 -71.69
CA SER A 2 -115.43 84.47 -71.57
C SER A 2 -115.89 83.88 -72.90
N LEU A 3 -115.06 83.07 -73.54
CA LEU A 3 -115.48 82.25 -74.67
C LEU A 3 -116.57 81.28 -74.20
N GLU A 4 -117.64 81.14 -74.98
CA GLU A 4 -118.69 80.15 -74.73
C GLU A 4 -118.18 78.76 -75.16
N TRP A 5 -117.24 78.21 -74.39
CA TRP A 5 -116.55 76.94 -74.66
C TRP A 5 -117.53 75.79 -74.93
N GLU A 6 -118.67 75.74 -74.21
CA GLU A 6 -119.72 74.74 -74.44
C GLU A 6 -120.32 74.77 -75.85
N LYS A 7 -120.49 75.96 -76.47
CA LYS A 7 -121.00 76.07 -77.86
C LYS A 7 -119.93 75.69 -78.88
N ILE A 8 -118.67 76.04 -78.62
CA ILE A 8 -117.52 75.72 -79.49
C ILE A 8 -117.23 74.21 -79.47
N GLU A 9 -117.26 73.57 -78.30
CA GLU A 9 -117.08 72.11 -78.15
C GLU A 9 -118.19 71.31 -78.85
N SER A 10 -119.43 71.81 -78.87
CA SER A 10 -120.57 71.12 -79.52
C SER A 10 -120.52 71.12 -81.05
N LYS A 11 -119.82 72.09 -81.68
CA LYS A 11 -119.71 72.27 -83.14
C LYS A 11 -118.34 72.89 -83.50
N PRO A 12 -117.24 72.12 -83.41
CA PRO A 12 -115.87 72.65 -83.52
C PRO A 12 -115.50 73.16 -84.92
N ASP A 13 -116.14 72.65 -85.98
CA ASP A 13 -115.79 72.99 -87.37
C ASP A 13 -116.46 74.28 -87.91
N LYS A 14 -117.24 74.99 -87.08
CA LYS A 14 -117.89 76.25 -87.48
C LYS A 14 -117.04 77.47 -87.11
N PRO A 15 -117.04 78.55 -87.90
CA PRO A 15 -116.28 79.76 -87.57
C PRO A 15 -116.95 80.50 -86.40
N TYR A 16 -116.20 80.72 -85.32
CA TYR A 16 -116.60 81.55 -84.18
C TYR A 16 -115.76 82.83 -84.14
N LYS A 17 -116.38 83.97 -83.81
CA LYS A 17 -115.69 85.24 -83.68
C LYS A 17 -114.99 85.29 -82.31
N VAL A 18 -113.66 85.34 -82.33
CA VAL A 18 -112.79 85.40 -81.14
C VAL A 18 -112.04 86.73 -81.12
N GLU A 19 -111.75 87.26 -79.93
CA GLU A 19 -110.85 88.41 -79.80
C GLU A 19 -109.41 87.98 -80.09
N GLY A 20 -108.76 88.66 -81.05
CA GLY A 20 -107.37 88.34 -81.43
C GLY A 20 -106.37 88.46 -80.27
N GLN A 21 -106.61 89.39 -79.33
CA GLN A 21 -105.79 89.56 -78.13
C GLN A 21 -105.84 88.32 -77.22
N PHE A 22 -107.02 87.74 -77.02
CA PHE A 22 -107.17 86.50 -76.25
C PHE A 22 -106.42 85.32 -76.89
N LEU A 23 -106.45 85.20 -78.22
CA LEU A 23 -105.69 84.17 -78.94
C LEU A 23 -104.17 84.37 -78.82
N LEU A 24 -103.70 85.63 -78.80
CA LEU A 24 -102.29 85.95 -78.57
C LEU A 24 -101.85 85.63 -77.13
N ASP A 25 -102.68 85.93 -76.13
CA ASP A 25 -102.41 85.59 -74.72
C ASP A 25 -102.35 84.06 -74.51
N GLN A 26 -103.27 83.31 -75.13
CA GLN A 26 -103.23 81.83 -75.09
C GLN A 26 -102.00 81.28 -75.81
N ARG A 27 -101.61 81.85 -76.96
CA ARG A 27 -100.37 81.47 -77.65
C ARG A 27 -99.13 81.75 -76.80
N ALA A 28 -99.09 82.88 -76.11
CA ALA A 28 -97.99 83.22 -75.21
C ALA A 28 -97.91 82.23 -74.04
N LYS A 29 -99.05 81.89 -73.44
CA LYS A 29 -99.12 80.88 -72.36
C LYS A 29 -98.72 79.49 -72.84
N ILE A 30 -99.12 79.07 -74.04
CA ILE A 30 -98.70 77.79 -74.64
C ILE A 30 -97.19 77.79 -74.87
N ALA A 31 -96.62 78.87 -75.42
CA ALA A 31 -95.18 78.97 -75.63
C ALA A 31 -94.39 78.94 -74.31
N GLU A 32 -94.88 79.59 -73.26
CA GLU A 32 -94.30 79.54 -71.92
C GLU A 32 -94.39 78.12 -71.32
N LEU A 33 -95.54 77.45 -71.44
CA LEU A 33 -95.71 76.07 -71.00
C LEU A 33 -94.82 75.10 -71.79
N GLU A 34 -94.66 75.29 -73.09
CA GLU A 34 -93.76 74.50 -73.93
C GLU A 34 -92.29 74.71 -73.54
N ALA A 35 -91.89 75.95 -73.23
CA ALA A 35 -90.55 76.26 -72.73
C ALA A 35 -90.30 75.60 -71.36
N ASN A 36 -91.24 75.74 -70.43
CA ASN A 36 -91.16 75.09 -69.11
C ASN A 36 -91.15 73.56 -69.22
N LEU A 37 -91.92 72.99 -70.15
CA LEU A 37 -91.93 71.54 -70.41
C LEU A 37 -90.58 71.08 -70.98
N HIS A 38 -89.98 71.88 -71.86
CA HIS A 38 -88.64 71.60 -72.37
C HIS A 38 -87.58 71.64 -71.26
N GLU A 39 -87.59 72.69 -70.44
CA GLU A 39 -86.67 72.86 -69.30
C GLU A 39 -86.81 71.73 -68.28
N THR A 40 -88.04 71.42 -67.86
CA THR A 40 -88.29 70.29 -66.94
C THR A 40 -87.87 68.95 -67.53
N ARG A 41 -87.97 68.76 -68.85
CA ARG A 41 -87.48 67.56 -69.53
C ARG A 41 -85.96 67.47 -69.50
N THR A 42 -85.26 68.58 -69.75
CA THR A 42 -83.79 68.61 -69.68
C THR A 42 -83.31 68.36 -68.25
N ASP A 43 -83.95 68.97 -67.25
CA ASP A 43 -83.64 68.73 -65.84
C ASP A 43 -83.86 67.27 -65.45
N LEU A 44 -84.96 66.66 -65.90
CA LEU A 44 -85.25 65.25 -65.66
C LEU A 44 -84.18 64.34 -66.26
N GLU A 45 -83.71 64.65 -67.48
CA GLU A 45 -82.62 63.90 -68.11
C GLU A 45 -81.31 64.02 -67.33
N ASP A 46 -80.99 65.19 -66.80
CA ASP A 46 -79.78 65.41 -66.00
C ASP A 46 -79.87 64.77 -64.61
N VAL A 47 -81.01 64.87 -63.93
CA VAL A 47 -81.27 64.14 -62.67
C VAL A 47 -81.15 62.63 -62.91
N LYS A 48 -81.62 62.11 -64.04
CA LYS A 48 -81.49 60.69 -64.37
C LYS A 48 -80.03 60.26 -64.56
N LYS A 49 -79.20 61.09 -65.21
CA LYS A 49 -77.75 60.83 -65.34
C LYS A 49 -77.07 60.83 -63.97
N GLN A 50 -77.40 61.80 -63.12
CA GLN A 50 -76.86 61.88 -61.76
C GLN A 50 -77.29 60.68 -60.92
N PHE A 51 -78.57 60.27 -60.99
CA PHE A 51 -79.09 59.09 -60.32
C PHE A 51 -78.34 57.82 -60.73
N ASN A 52 -78.14 57.60 -62.03
CA ASN A 52 -77.39 56.44 -62.52
C ASN A 52 -75.93 56.46 -62.01
N THR A 53 -75.29 57.63 -62.02
CA THR A 53 -73.92 57.78 -61.50
C THR A 53 -73.85 57.49 -60.01
N ALA A 54 -74.80 58.00 -59.22
CA ALA A 54 -74.88 57.75 -57.79
C ALA A 54 -75.14 56.26 -57.50
N SER A 55 -76.03 55.62 -58.27
CA SER A 55 -76.30 54.18 -58.16
C SER A 55 -75.05 53.34 -58.39
N MET A 56 -74.26 53.65 -59.41
CA MET A 56 -72.99 52.96 -59.67
C MET A 56 -71.99 53.13 -58.51
N LYS A 57 -71.86 54.36 -57.98
CA LYS A 57 -70.98 54.61 -56.82
C LYS A 57 -71.43 53.87 -55.56
N ILE A 58 -72.74 53.72 -55.35
CA ILE A 58 -73.27 52.94 -54.22
C ILE A 58 -72.89 51.46 -54.36
N GLN A 59 -72.96 50.91 -55.58
CA GLN A 59 -72.55 49.52 -55.83
C GLN A 59 -71.05 49.31 -55.60
N GLU A 60 -70.22 50.27 -56.01
CA GLU A 60 -68.77 50.23 -55.75
C GLU A 60 -68.46 50.30 -54.25
N LEU A 61 -69.09 51.23 -53.52
CA LEU A 61 -68.92 51.34 -52.08
C LEU A 61 -69.42 50.09 -51.32
N ASP A 62 -70.46 49.42 -51.81
CA ASP A 62 -70.94 48.17 -51.21
C ASP A 62 -69.92 47.03 -51.40
N ALA A 63 -69.29 46.95 -52.58
CA ALA A 63 -68.22 46.00 -52.84
C ALA A 63 -67.01 46.25 -51.94
N ASP A 64 -66.57 47.50 -51.83
CA ASP A 64 -65.45 47.89 -50.96
C ASP A 64 -65.75 47.57 -49.48
N LEU A 65 -67.00 47.77 -49.04
CA LEU A 65 -67.41 47.48 -47.67
C LEU A 65 -67.42 45.97 -47.37
N GLN A 66 -67.81 45.14 -48.35
CA GLN A 66 -67.70 43.68 -48.24
C GLN A 66 -66.25 43.22 -48.18
N GLU A 67 -65.37 43.79 -48.99
CA GLU A 67 -63.93 43.50 -48.95
C GLU A 67 -63.32 43.90 -47.60
N ALA A 68 -63.59 45.11 -47.12
CA ALA A 68 -63.12 45.59 -45.83
C ALA A 68 -63.61 44.70 -44.66
N ALA A 69 -64.86 44.22 -44.72
CA ALA A 69 -65.39 43.29 -43.73
C ALA A 69 -64.64 41.95 -43.75
N SER A 70 -64.28 41.43 -44.92
CA SER A 70 -63.52 40.19 -45.06
C SER A 70 -62.09 40.32 -44.49
N VAL A 71 -61.40 41.43 -44.78
CA VAL A 71 -60.06 41.73 -44.26
C VAL A 71 -60.09 41.87 -42.74
N ARG A 72 -61.09 42.56 -42.20
CA ARG A 72 -61.27 42.70 -40.75
C ARG A 72 -61.41 41.35 -40.07
N ASN A 73 -62.20 40.43 -40.64
CA ASN A 73 -62.37 39.10 -40.07
C ASN A 73 -61.05 38.30 -40.11
N GLN A 74 -60.25 38.42 -41.18
CA GLN A 74 -58.93 37.79 -41.24
C GLN A 74 -57.99 38.36 -40.17
N LEU A 75 -57.98 39.68 -39.99
CA LEU A 75 -57.15 40.35 -38.98
C LEU A 75 -57.51 39.90 -37.56
N GLU A 76 -58.79 39.68 -37.28
CA GLU A 76 -59.26 39.17 -35.99
C GLU A 76 -58.74 37.75 -35.71
N ILE A 77 -58.72 36.88 -36.73
CA ILE A 77 -58.15 35.52 -36.61
C ILE A 77 -56.63 35.61 -36.35
N THR A 78 -55.90 36.42 -37.12
CA THR A 78 -54.45 36.59 -36.94
C THR A 78 -54.11 37.15 -35.56
N LEU A 79 -54.93 38.05 -35.01
CA LEU A 79 -54.76 38.54 -33.64
C LEU A 79 -54.92 37.43 -32.60
N GLN A 80 -55.89 36.54 -32.77
CA GLN A 80 -56.08 35.40 -31.87
C GLN A 80 -54.90 34.42 -31.93
N GLU A 81 -54.37 34.14 -33.13
CA GLU A 81 -53.18 33.30 -33.31
C GLU A 81 -51.95 33.91 -32.64
N LYS A 82 -51.76 35.24 -32.78
CA LYS A 82 -50.69 35.97 -32.12
C LYS A 82 -50.78 35.84 -30.59
N ASP A 83 -51.97 36.03 -30.02
CA ASP A 83 -52.17 35.91 -28.57
C ASP A 83 -51.90 34.48 -28.06
N ALA A 84 -52.20 33.46 -28.87
CA ALA A 84 -51.89 32.07 -28.55
C ALA A 84 -50.37 31.83 -28.54
N LEU A 85 -49.66 32.31 -29.58
CA LEU A 85 -48.21 32.22 -29.68
C LEU A 85 -47.49 32.97 -28.54
N GLU A 86 -47.99 34.13 -28.13
CA GLU A 86 -47.43 34.88 -26.99
C GLU A 86 -47.54 34.08 -25.67
N LYS A 87 -48.65 33.36 -25.47
CA LYS A 87 -48.82 32.47 -24.31
C LYS A 87 -47.87 31.27 -24.36
N GLU A 88 -47.72 30.63 -25.51
CA GLU A 88 -46.77 29.52 -25.68
C GLU A 88 -45.32 29.98 -25.46
N TYR A 89 -44.96 31.15 -25.99
CA TYR A 89 -43.64 31.75 -25.76
C TYR A 89 -43.39 32.01 -24.27
N ALA A 90 -44.37 32.54 -23.54
CA ALA A 90 -44.25 32.75 -22.09
C ALA A 90 -44.07 31.43 -21.32
N GLN A 91 -44.79 30.37 -21.69
CA GLN A 91 -44.64 29.04 -21.09
C GLN A 91 -43.27 28.42 -21.38
N MET A 92 -42.80 28.54 -22.63
CA MET A 92 -41.48 28.05 -23.02
C MET A 92 -40.38 28.79 -22.25
N LYS A 93 -40.49 30.12 -22.14
CA LYS A 93 -39.54 30.94 -21.37
C LYS A 93 -39.47 30.51 -19.90
N ALA A 94 -40.62 30.31 -19.25
CA ALA A 94 -40.66 29.82 -17.87
C ALA A 94 -40.04 28.43 -17.71
N SER A 95 -40.23 27.54 -18.70
CA SER A 95 -39.61 26.21 -18.71
C SER A 95 -38.09 26.28 -18.82
N VAL A 96 -37.57 27.18 -19.67
CA VAL A 96 -36.12 27.43 -19.81
C VAL A 96 -35.53 27.92 -18.48
N GLU A 97 -36.20 28.87 -17.81
CA GLU A 97 -35.77 29.37 -16.50
C GLU A 97 -35.74 28.24 -15.45
N ASN A 98 -36.73 27.33 -15.45
CA ASN A 98 -36.74 26.16 -14.57
C ASN A 98 -35.56 25.22 -14.84
N PHE A 99 -35.30 24.90 -16.11
CA PHE A 99 -34.18 24.03 -16.49
C PHE A 99 -32.83 24.66 -16.16
N MET A 100 -32.67 25.97 -16.34
CA MET A 100 -31.47 26.69 -15.91
C MET A 100 -31.23 26.56 -14.40
N GLY A 101 -32.27 26.68 -13.57
CA GLY A 101 -32.16 26.48 -12.13
C GLY A 101 -31.72 25.06 -11.76
N LYS A 102 -32.27 24.04 -12.44
CA LYS A 102 -31.86 22.64 -12.26
C LYS A 102 -30.40 22.40 -12.65
N VAL A 103 -29.96 22.99 -13.76
CA VAL A 103 -28.55 22.91 -14.20
C VAL A 103 -27.62 23.53 -13.18
N GLN A 104 -27.97 24.69 -12.62
CA GLN A 104 -27.16 25.33 -11.57
C GLN A 104 -27.08 24.47 -10.29
N SER A 105 -28.19 23.86 -9.87
CA SER A 105 -28.20 22.95 -8.72
C SER A 105 -27.29 21.74 -8.96
N ALA A 106 -27.41 21.11 -10.13
CA ALA A 106 -26.59 19.95 -10.50
C ALA A 106 -25.10 20.29 -10.57
N GLU A 107 -24.73 21.48 -11.05
CA GLU A 107 -23.34 21.92 -11.07
C GLU A 107 -22.80 22.14 -9.64
N GLY A 108 -23.62 22.65 -8.71
CA GLY A 108 -23.26 22.77 -7.30
C GLY A 108 -23.05 21.41 -6.61
N GLU A 109 -23.93 20.44 -6.88
CA GLU A 109 -23.76 19.06 -6.39
C GLU A 109 -22.48 18.41 -6.94
N LYS A 110 -22.20 18.59 -8.23
CA LYS A 110 -20.98 18.10 -8.87
C LYS A 110 -19.71 18.70 -8.24
N GLN A 111 -19.71 19.99 -7.95
CA GLN A 111 -18.58 20.63 -7.25
C GLN A 111 -18.36 20.03 -5.86
N THR A 112 -19.44 19.80 -5.11
CA THR A 112 -19.38 19.19 -3.78
C THR A 112 -18.81 17.77 -3.86
N LEU A 113 -19.35 16.93 -4.74
CA LEU A 113 -18.86 15.57 -4.97
C LEU A 113 -17.39 15.52 -5.43
N THR A 114 -16.94 16.52 -6.19
CA THR A 114 -15.54 16.62 -6.62
C THR A 114 -14.64 16.89 -5.41
N SER A 115 -15.03 17.82 -4.53
CA SER A 115 -14.28 18.10 -3.29
C SER A 115 -14.25 16.88 -2.36
N ASP A 116 -15.36 16.15 -2.22
CA ASP A 116 -15.42 14.95 -1.40
C ASP A 116 -14.54 13.82 -1.96
N LEU A 117 -14.48 13.69 -3.29
CA LEU A 117 -13.60 12.73 -3.97
C LEU A 117 -12.13 13.04 -3.71
N GLU A 118 -11.73 14.30 -3.81
CA GLU A 118 -10.35 14.74 -3.52
C GLU A 118 -9.98 14.45 -2.06
N ALA A 119 -10.86 14.77 -1.11
CA ALA A 119 -10.63 14.45 0.31
C ALA A 119 -10.51 12.94 0.56
N ALA A 120 -11.34 12.12 -0.07
CA ALA A 120 -11.26 10.67 0.04
C ALA A 120 -9.95 10.12 -0.55
N GLN A 121 -9.46 10.68 -1.67
CA GLN A 121 -8.19 10.29 -2.27
C GLN A 121 -7.00 10.61 -1.35
N GLU A 122 -7.02 11.78 -0.68
CA GLU A 122 -6.01 12.12 0.32
C GLU A 122 -6.03 11.16 1.50
N GLN A 123 -7.22 10.80 1.99
CA GLN A 123 -7.37 9.84 3.09
C GLN A 123 -6.85 8.44 2.71
N ILE A 124 -7.12 7.98 1.48
CA ILE A 124 -6.57 6.71 0.96
C ILE A 124 -5.04 6.75 0.92
N LYS A 125 -4.45 7.86 0.46
CA LYS A 125 -3.00 8.03 0.44
C LYS A 125 -2.40 7.93 1.85
N TYR A 126 -2.99 8.63 2.81
CA TYR A 126 -2.57 8.57 4.21
C TYR A 126 -2.66 7.15 4.79
N LEU A 127 -3.77 6.43 4.52
CA LEU A 127 -3.94 5.05 4.98
C LEU A 127 -2.92 4.09 4.36
N ASN A 128 -2.58 4.27 3.09
CA ASN A 128 -1.53 3.48 2.43
C ASN A 128 -0.15 3.71 3.04
N GLU A 129 0.20 4.96 3.39
CA GLU A 129 1.45 5.26 4.10
C GLU A 129 1.49 4.56 5.47
N LYS A 130 0.37 4.58 6.21
CA LYS A 130 0.26 3.86 7.49
C LYS A 130 0.34 2.34 7.34
N ALA A 131 -0.24 1.78 6.28
CA ALA A 131 -0.15 0.35 5.99
C ALA A 131 1.31 -0.08 5.72
N ASN A 132 2.08 0.74 5.00
CA ASN A 132 3.51 0.49 4.78
C ASN A 132 4.31 0.56 6.09
N GLU A 133 4.05 1.54 6.94
CA GLU A 133 4.68 1.65 8.26
C GLU A 133 4.42 0.41 9.13
N ILE A 134 3.17 -0.09 9.14
CA ILE A 134 2.80 -1.32 9.84
C ILE A 134 3.55 -2.53 9.27
N ARG A 135 3.70 -2.62 7.93
CA ARG A 135 4.43 -3.70 7.28
C ARG A 135 5.90 -3.72 7.69
N ASP A 136 6.55 -2.55 7.73
CA ASP A 136 7.95 -2.43 8.16
C ASP A 136 8.12 -2.82 9.63
N LEU A 137 7.22 -2.37 10.50
CA LEU A 137 7.22 -2.76 11.92
C LEU A 137 7.01 -4.27 12.09
N THR A 138 6.14 -4.87 11.28
CA THR A 138 5.89 -6.32 11.31
C THR A 138 7.15 -7.10 10.91
N GLN A 139 7.87 -6.65 9.88
CA GLN A 139 9.14 -7.27 9.49
C GLN A 139 10.18 -7.18 10.61
N LYS A 140 10.36 -5.99 11.21
CA LYS A 140 11.29 -5.80 12.34
C LYS A 140 10.94 -6.71 13.52
N ASN A 141 9.65 -6.87 13.84
CA ASN A 141 9.23 -7.80 14.89
C ASN A 141 9.58 -9.25 14.56
N ALA A 142 9.42 -9.68 13.31
CA ALA A 142 9.83 -11.03 12.89
C ALA A 142 11.35 -11.25 13.02
N GLU A 143 12.15 -10.24 12.67
CA GLU A 143 13.61 -10.26 12.85
C GLU A 143 14.01 -10.34 14.32
N PHE A 144 13.35 -9.57 15.19
CA PHE A 144 13.58 -9.63 16.64
C PHE A 144 13.18 -10.97 17.24
N LEU A 145 12.07 -11.58 16.81
CA LEU A 145 11.66 -12.91 17.26
C LEU A 145 12.71 -13.97 16.89
N LYS A 146 13.21 -13.94 15.66
CA LYS A 146 14.29 -14.84 15.24
C LYS A 146 15.54 -14.66 16.11
N LYS A 147 15.90 -13.41 16.43
CA LYS A 147 17.05 -13.12 17.29
C LYS A 147 16.86 -13.64 18.72
N ILE A 148 15.64 -13.57 19.25
CA ILE A 148 15.29 -14.17 20.54
C ILE A 148 15.45 -15.69 20.50
N ASP A 149 14.97 -16.35 19.44
CA ASP A 149 15.12 -17.80 19.27
C ASP A 149 16.60 -18.23 19.21
N ASP A 150 17.42 -17.50 18.44
CA ASP A 150 18.86 -17.74 18.35
C ASP A 150 19.54 -17.60 19.74
N LEU A 151 19.22 -16.53 20.48
CA LEU A 151 19.77 -16.30 21.82
C LEU A 151 19.32 -17.36 22.82
N ASN A 152 18.07 -17.83 22.73
CA ASN A 152 17.57 -18.92 23.58
C ASN A 152 18.28 -20.24 23.29
N ALA A 153 18.57 -20.54 22.02
CA ALA A 153 19.36 -21.71 21.63
C ALA A 153 20.79 -21.63 22.17
N GLU A 154 21.44 -20.47 22.04
CA GLU A 154 22.77 -20.22 22.62
C GLU A 154 22.77 -20.40 24.14
N LEU A 155 21.76 -19.85 24.84
CA LEU A 155 21.63 -19.95 26.29
C LEU A 155 21.44 -21.41 26.73
N THR A 156 20.63 -22.18 26.01
CA THR A 156 20.43 -23.61 26.24
C THR A 156 21.73 -24.40 26.06
N ALA A 157 22.49 -24.11 25.00
CA ALA A 157 23.80 -24.72 24.78
C ALA A 157 24.81 -24.35 25.87
N LYS A 158 24.83 -23.09 26.33
CA LYS A 158 25.70 -22.67 27.44
C LYS A 158 25.32 -23.37 28.75
N ASN A 159 24.03 -23.49 29.06
CA ASN A 159 23.58 -24.22 30.25
C ASN A 159 24.00 -25.69 30.21
N SER A 160 23.87 -26.39 29.08
CA SER A 160 24.32 -27.78 28.98
C SER A 160 25.84 -27.91 29.14
N THR A 161 26.64 -26.96 28.62
CA THR A 161 28.09 -26.94 28.89
C THR A 161 28.40 -26.70 30.36
N LEU A 162 27.63 -25.84 31.03
CA LEU A 162 27.80 -25.54 32.45
C LEU A 162 27.47 -26.76 33.32
N ASP A 163 26.40 -27.49 33.00
CA ASP A 163 26.04 -28.74 33.68
C ASP A 163 27.10 -29.83 33.49
N ASN A 164 27.64 -29.97 32.27
CA ASN A 164 28.76 -30.89 31.99
C ASN A 164 30.02 -30.51 32.79
N LEU A 165 30.35 -29.23 32.87
CA LEU A 165 31.49 -28.74 33.65
C LEU A 165 31.30 -29.00 35.15
N LYS A 166 30.09 -28.77 35.69
CA LYS A 166 29.75 -29.11 37.07
C LYS A 166 29.92 -30.60 37.36
N ALA A 167 29.34 -31.47 36.53
CA ALA A 167 29.47 -32.92 36.69
C ALA A 167 30.94 -33.37 36.66
N ARG A 168 31.75 -32.74 35.81
CA ARG A 168 33.19 -33.01 35.74
C ARG A 168 33.95 -32.52 36.97
N LEU A 169 33.53 -31.40 37.55
CA LEU A 169 34.07 -30.88 38.81
C LEU A 169 33.75 -31.83 39.97
N ASP A 170 32.50 -32.29 40.06
CA ASP A 170 32.03 -33.28 41.04
C ASP A 170 32.78 -34.62 40.95
N GLN A 171 33.30 -35.00 39.77
CA GLN A 171 34.15 -36.18 39.58
C GLN A 171 35.61 -35.96 40.00
N ILE A 172 36.15 -34.75 39.80
CA ILE A 172 37.56 -34.44 40.10
C ILE A 172 37.76 -34.25 41.61
N GLU A 173 36.78 -33.69 42.33
CA GLU A 173 36.86 -33.48 43.78
C GLU A 173 37.21 -34.76 44.58
N PRO A 174 36.51 -35.91 44.40
CA PRO A 174 36.86 -37.14 45.11
C PRO A 174 38.20 -37.71 44.67
N GLN A 175 38.57 -37.61 43.38
CA GLN A 175 39.88 -38.05 42.89
C GLN A 175 41.03 -37.24 43.53
N LEU A 176 40.82 -35.94 43.73
CA LEU A 176 41.76 -35.08 44.42
C LEU A 176 41.86 -35.44 45.91
N ALA A 177 40.74 -35.73 46.56
CA ALA A 177 40.72 -36.20 47.95
C ALA A 177 41.45 -37.54 48.11
N GLU A 178 41.21 -38.50 47.22
CA GLU A 178 41.90 -39.80 47.18
C GLU A 178 43.41 -39.62 46.96
N SER A 179 43.80 -38.77 46.01
CA SER A 179 45.21 -38.49 45.73
C SER A 179 45.90 -37.85 46.93
N LYS A 180 45.25 -36.91 47.64
CA LYS A 180 45.75 -36.34 48.89
C LYS A 180 45.91 -37.40 49.99
N ALA A 181 44.94 -38.31 50.12
CA ALA A 181 45.02 -39.40 51.09
C ALA A 181 46.21 -40.34 50.78
N LYS A 182 46.42 -40.71 49.51
CA LYS A 182 47.57 -41.50 49.08
C LYS A 182 48.89 -40.79 49.35
N VAL A 183 48.97 -39.48 49.09
CA VAL A 183 50.17 -38.69 49.42
C VAL A 183 50.46 -38.74 50.91
N ASN A 184 49.46 -38.53 51.77
CA ASN A 184 49.62 -38.61 53.22
C ASN A 184 50.06 -40.01 53.68
N GLU A 185 49.50 -41.07 53.10
CA GLU A 185 49.87 -42.45 53.41
C GLU A 185 51.31 -42.76 52.99
N LEU A 186 51.71 -42.36 51.79
CA LEU A 186 53.09 -42.50 51.31
C LEU A 186 54.06 -41.71 52.21
N GLN A 187 53.68 -40.52 52.66
CA GLN A 187 54.49 -39.70 53.55
C GLN A 187 54.65 -40.33 54.95
N ALA A 188 53.59 -40.97 55.47
CA ALA A 188 53.66 -41.77 56.68
C ALA A 188 54.58 -43.00 56.51
N ARG A 189 54.44 -43.75 55.41
CA ARG A 189 55.32 -44.88 55.09
C ARG A 189 56.79 -44.47 54.92
N VAL A 190 57.05 -43.31 54.30
CA VAL A 190 58.40 -42.75 54.20
C VAL A 190 58.94 -42.46 55.61
N SER A 191 58.14 -41.84 56.48
CA SER A 191 58.55 -41.53 57.85
C SER A 191 58.84 -42.80 58.67
N GLU A 192 57.98 -43.82 58.57
CA GLU A 192 58.20 -45.13 59.21
C GLU A 192 59.47 -45.82 58.70
N LYS A 193 59.67 -45.86 57.38
CA LYS A 193 60.90 -46.40 56.79
C LYS A 193 62.13 -45.62 57.23
N SER A 194 62.06 -44.29 57.32
CA SER A 194 63.15 -43.46 57.85
C SER A 194 63.48 -43.81 59.30
N LEU A 195 62.48 -43.94 60.19
CA LEU A 195 62.69 -44.37 61.58
C LEU A 195 63.27 -45.78 61.66
N SER A 196 62.79 -46.71 60.82
CA SER A 196 63.36 -48.05 60.75
C SER A 196 64.80 -48.05 60.24
N MET A 197 65.13 -47.15 59.29
CA MET A 197 66.50 -46.92 58.83
C MET A 197 67.37 -46.39 59.98
N GLU A 198 66.91 -45.38 60.73
CA GLU A 198 67.59 -44.86 61.92
C GLU A 198 67.78 -45.94 63.00
N GLU A 199 66.79 -46.80 63.22
CA GLU A 199 66.87 -47.91 64.17
C GLU A 199 67.86 -48.99 63.68
N LEU A 200 67.86 -49.31 62.39
CA LEU A 200 68.82 -50.22 61.77
C LEU A 200 70.23 -49.63 61.79
N GLU A 201 70.38 -48.34 61.56
CA GLU A 201 71.65 -47.61 61.72
C GLU A 201 72.11 -47.63 63.17
N GLY A 202 71.21 -47.41 64.13
CA GLY A 202 71.50 -47.54 65.57
C GLY A 202 71.87 -48.97 65.97
N LYS A 203 71.22 -49.99 65.41
CA LYS A 203 71.59 -51.40 65.58
C LYS A 203 72.94 -51.69 64.94
N LEU A 204 73.21 -51.20 63.73
CA LEU A 204 74.52 -51.25 63.08
C LEU A 204 75.58 -50.62 63.98
N LYS A 205 75.26 -49.49 64.63
CA LYS A 205 76.13 -48.80 65.59
C LYS A 205 76.31 -49.57 66.92
N ASN A 206 75.35 -50.42 67.29
CA ASN A 206 75.46 -51.33 68.45
C ASN A 206 76.15 -52.66 68.10
N TYR A 207 76.09 -53.09 66.84
CA TYR A 207 76.93 -54.16 66.27
C TYR A 207 78.34 -53.64 65.93
N GLU A 208 78.50 -52.33 65.75
CA GLU A 208 79.71 -51.58 66.11
C GLU A 208 79.79 -51.45 67.64
N ALA A 209 79.71 -52.59 68.34
CA ALA A 209 80.56 -52.72 69.51
C ALA A 209 81.99 -52.35 69.07
N PRO A 210 82.79 -51.68 69.92
CA PRO A 210 84.19 -51.46 69.59
C PRO A 210 84.72 -52.81 69.13
N VAL A 211 85.12 -52.90 67.86
CA VAL A 211 85.87 -54.04 67.37
C VAL A 211 86.92 -54.25 68.43
N PRO A 212 86.88 -55.36 69.19
CA PRO A 212 87.98 -55.69 70.06
C PRO A 212 89.19 -55.60 69.16
N GLU A 213 90.19 -54.85 69.61
CA GLU A 213 91.50 -54.73 69.02
C GLU A 213 92.09 -56.14 68.91
N LEU A 214 91.61 -56.88 67.91
CA LEU A 214 92.10 -58.16 67.47
C LEU A 214 93.27 -57.77 66.60
N GLY A 215 94.38 -57.59 67.32
CA GLY A 215 95.67 -57.28 66.78
C GLY A 215 95.94 -58.15 65.56
N ASP A 216 96.41 -57.49 64.52
CA ASP A 216 97.72 -57.73 63.94
C ASP A 216 98.39 -59.03 64.45
N ILE A 217 97.87 -60.17 63.98
CA ILE A 217 98.55 -61.45 64.08
C ILE A 217 99.47 -61.47 62.88
N GLY A 218 100.73 -61.15 63.16
CA GLY A 218 101.79 -60.99 62.21
C GLY A 218 101.93 -62.15 61.23
N GLU A 219 102.46 -61.79 60.06
CA GLU A 219 102.90 -62.65 58.97
C GLU A 219 103.68 -63.88 59.48
N GLU A 220 103.01 -65.01 59.57
CA GLU A 220 103.67 -66.29 59.75
C GLU A 220 104.36 -66.66 58.42
N ARG A 221 105.69 -66.51 58.39
CA ARG A 221 106.54 -66.94 57.28
C ARG A 221 106.27 -68.42 56.96
N VAL A 222 105.57 -68.69 55.85
CA VAL A 222 105.27 -70.05 55.40
C VAL A 222 106.57 -70.79 55.07
N THR A 223 106.98 -71.72 55.93
CA THR A 223 108.14 -72.59 55.73
C THR A 223 107.71 -73.94 55.16
N CYS A 224 108.48 -74.47 54.20
CA CYS A 224 108.23 -75.80 53.66
C CYS A 224 108.40 -76.90 54.72
N PRO A 225 107.38 -77.74 54.99
CA PRO A 225 107.42 -78.77 56.03
C PRO A 225 108.42 -79.90 55.75
N MET A 226 108.91 -80.02 54.50
CA MET A 226 109.86 -81.07 54.11
C MET A 226 111.33 -80.66 54.19
N CYS A 227 111.67 -79.36 54.12
CA CYS A 227 113.08 -78.93 54.11
C CYS A 227 113.38 -77.62 54.86
N GLY A 228 112.37 -77.01 55.49
CA GLY A 228 112.51 -75.80 56.29
C GLY A 228 112.80 -74.52 55.50
N ALA A 229 112.84 -74.58 54.16
CA ALA A 229 113.07 -73.40 53.34
C ALA A 229 111.83 -72.47 53.33
N VAL A 230 112.08 -71.17 53.44
CA VAL A 230 111.03 -70.12 53.48
C VAL A 230 110.63 -69.63 52.08
N ASP A 231 111.33 -70.07 51.04
CA ASP A 231 111.06 -69.69 49.66
C ASP A 231 110.00 -70.63 49.04
N VAL A 232 108.75 -70.27 49.27
CA VAL A 232 107.55 -71.03 48.88
C VAL A 232 106.75 -70.19 47.89
N LYS A 233 106.39 -70.79 46.74
CA LYS A 233 105.58 -70.13 45.70
C LYS A 233 104.17 -70.69 45.72
N GLN A 234 103.15 -69.83 45.65
CA GLN A 234 101.79 -70.28 45.40
C GLN A 234 101.59 -70.65 43.91
N VAL A 235 101.08 -71.85 43.68
CA VAL A 235 100.74 -72.39 42.36
C VAL A 235 99.27 -72.84 42.38
N GLU A 236 98.57 -72.68 41.27
CA GLU A 236 97.19 -73.11 41.15
C GLU A 236 97.09 -74.65 41.13
N ASP A 237 96.33 -75.20 42.06
CA ASP A 237 95.97 -76.61 42.10
C ASP A 237 94.81 -76.89 41.14
N LYS A 238 95.17 -77.24 39.91
CA LYS A 238 94.20 -77.55 38.85
C LYS A 238 93.33 -78.78 39.11
N THR A 239 93.62 -79.56 40.16
CA THR A 239 92.78 -80.70 40.56
C THR A 239 91.54 -80.26 41.35
N LYS A 240 91.53 -79.03 41.88
CA LYS A 240 90.45 -78.52 42.73
C LYS A 240 89.97 -77.15 42.26
N VAL A 241 88.88 -77.15 41.50
CA VAL A 241 88.18 -75.93 41.06
C VAL A 241 87.34 -75.42 42.22
N LEU A 242 87.57 -74.17 42.63
CA LEU A 242 86.80 -73.52 43.70
C LEU A 242 85.48 -72.95 43.17
N SER A 243 85.53 -72.26 42.03
CA SER A 243 84.35 -71.66 41.42
C SER A 243 84.59 -71.38 39.94
N TYR A 244 83.51 -71.17 39.20
CA TYR A 244 83.56 -70.68 37.82
C TYR A 244 83.07 -69.24 37.80
N VAL A 245 83.90 -68.34 37.28
CA VAL A 245 83.46 -66.98 36.95
C VAL A 245 83.25 -66.95 35.44
N GLY A 246 82.01 -67.18 35.02
CA GLY A 246 81.65 -67.46 33.63
C GLY A 246 82.10 -68.85 33.18
N HIS A 247 82.79 -68.97 32.04
CA HIS A 247 83.28 -70.24 31.50
C HIS A 247 84.74 -70.57 31.88
N ILE A 248 85.36 -69.80 32.79
CA ILE A 248 86.76 -69.98 33.20
C ILE A 248 86.79 -70.57 34.63
N PRO A 249 87.40 -71.76 34.84
CA PRO A 249 87.56 -72.32 36.19
C PRO A 249 88.59 -71.53 36.99
N ILE A 250 88.23 -71.12 38.21
CA ILE A 250 89.14 -70.60 39.22
C ILE A 250 89.55 -71.76 40.13
N TYR A 251 90.84 -72.08 40.12
CA TYR A 251 91.42 -73.16 40.91
C TYR A 251 91.86 -72.70 42.30
N SER A 252 91.86 -73.60 43.28
CA SER A 252 92.49 -73.31 44.58
C SER A 252 93.99 -73.12 44.43
N LYS A 253 94.62 -72.30 45.27
CA LYS A 253 96.08 -72.17 45.30
C LYS A 253 96.65 -73.12 46.35
N LYS A 254 97.80 -73.74 46.04
CA LYS A 254 98.63 -74.51 46.96
C LYS A 254 100.06 -73.96 46.96
N ASN A 255 100.81 -74.26 48.01
CA ASN A 255 102.16 -73.80 48.25
C ASN A 255 103.17 -74.83 47.74
N GLN A 256 104.05 -74.47 46.82
CA GLN A 256 105.14 -75.31 46.34
C GLN A 256 106.49 -74.75 46.81
N CYS A 257 107.28 -75.59 47.48
CA CYS A 257 108.64 -75.20 47.88
C CYS A 257 109.57 -75.13 46.67
N ARG A 258 110.27 -74.01 46.49
CA ARG A 258 111.24 -73.86 45.39
C ARG A 258 112.51 -74.69 45.57
N LYS A 259 112.80 -75.13 46.80
CA LYS A 259 114.03 -75.86 47.13
C LYS A 259 113.91 -77.37 46.94
N CYS A 260 112.79 -77.97 47.37
CA CYS A 260 112.58 -79.43 47.27
C CYS A 260 111.42 -79.84 46.36
N GLY A 261 110.66 -78.88 45.80
CA GLY A 261 109.54 -79.15 44.90
C GLY A 261 108.26 -79.66 45.56
N TYR A 262 108.26 -79.89 46.88
CA TYR A 262 107.11 -80.41 47.62
C TYR A 262 105.95 -79.41 47.64
N GLU A 263 104.74 -79.90 47.37
CA GLU A 263 103.49 -79.13 47.28
C GLU A 263 102.58 -79.43 48.49
N PHE A 264 102.06 -78.39 49.15
CA PHE A 264 101.19 -78.49 50.34
C PHE A 264 100.19 -77.34 50.45
#